data_AF-A0AAN6GL48-F1
#
_entry.id   AF-A0AAN6GL48-F1
#
_cell.length_a   1.000
_cell.length_b   1.000
_cell.length_c   1.000
_cell.angle_alpha   90.00
_cell.angle_beta   90.00
_cell.angle_gamma   90.00
#
_symmetry.space_group_name_H-M   'P 1'
#
loop_
_entity.id
_entity.type
_entity.pdbx_description
1 polymer ?
#
loop_
_entity_poly.entity_id
_entity_poly.type
_entity_poly.pdbx_seq_one_letter_code
_entity_poly.pdbx_strand_id
1 'polypeptide(L)'
;MTVHLFTAMVGTLLRTASAATAADTNVEHHQSNLSIRATSPSRDLSLPRNKVIIAHIIAGWMVVIPLGALLARYGRTYFKWLRYHRIVQLIGMIFVTVGFALAVTFHNLIPGFTHFSTPHGKLGLAIFVLGWAQSFLGQTGHLLFRSRQIRYLNYSHIILGITTFALAVLQISWGFQEWRYKPPTWVPNVFYGWAGFIFLLYAFGFTLIPRERRQAAQAALDDDEEAAAAAAAAAAQAGRKGSVGSEQTLAPASDLDGSLAVEKKVSPA
;
A
#
# COMPACT_ATOMS: atom_id res chain seq x y z
N MET A 1 25.46 -3.51 19.67
CA MET A 1 25.01 -3.18 21.04
C MET A 1 23.50 -2.87 21.10
N THR A 2 22.69 -3.42 20.20
CA THR A 2 21.26 -3.04 20.02
C THR A 2 20.29 -4.22 20.02
N VAL A 3 20.78 -5.46 20.15
CA VAL A 3 19.93 -6.68 20.17
C VAL A 3 19.57 -7.11 21.61
N HIS A 4 20.35 -6.69 22.62
CA HIS A 4 20.09 -7.06 24.03
C HIS A 4 19.01 -6.22 24.73
N LEU A 5 18.59 -5.08 24.17
CA LEU A 5 17.55 -4.23 24.78
C LEU A 5 16.12 -4.68 24.48
N PHE A 6 15.90 -5.46 23.40
CA PHE A 6 14.54 -5.90 23.03
C PHE A 6 14.08 -7.13 23.82
N THR A 7 15.01 -8.01 24.22
CA THR A 7 14.71 -9.22 25.02
C THR A 7 14.42 -8.90 26.50
N ALA A 8 15.03 -7.84 27.05
CA ALA A 8 14.83 -7.45 28.44
C ALA A 8 13.44 -6.82 28.70
N MET A 9 12.82 -6.19 27.70
CA MET A 9 11.53 -5.49 27.89
C MET A 9 10.32 -6.45 27.86
N VAL A 10 10.43 -7.59 27.16
CA VAL A 10 9.38 -8.62 27.12
C VAL A 10 9.37 -9.49 28.38
N GLY A 11 10.53 -9.67 29.03
CA GLY A 11 10.63 -10.46 30.27
C GLY A 11 10.02 -9.79 31.50
N THR A 12 10.09 -8.46 31.60
CA THR A 12 9.59 -7.72 32.77
C THR A 12 8.06 -7.62 32.80
N LEU A 13 7.40 -7.64 31.64
CA LEU A 13 5.93 -7.63 31.54
C LEU A 13 5.28 -8.97 31.92
N LEU A 14 6.02 -10.09 31.86
CA LEU A 14 5.51 -11.40 32.30
C LEU A 14 5.58 -11.61 33.81
N ARG A 15 6.46 -10.92 34.54
CA ARG A 15 6.63 -11.11 36.00
C ARG A 15 5.65 -10.30 36.86
N THR A 16 5.10 -9.20 36.36
CA THR A 16 4.09 -8.43 37.11
C THR A 16 2.68 -9.00 37.02
N ALA A 17 2.40 -9.89 36.05
CA ALA A 17 1.10 -10.56 35.94
C ALA A 17 0.93 -11.74 36.92
N SER A 18 2.03 -12.32 37.43
CA SER A 18 1.97 -13.52 38.28
C SER A 18 1.84 -13.23 39.78
N ALA A 19 1.91 -11.96 40.21
CA ALA A 19 1.84 -11.57 41.63
C ALA A 19 0.44 -11.10 42.08
N ALA A 20 -0.53 -10.99 41.16
CA ALA A 20 -1.86 -10.45 41.46
C ALA A 20 -2.95 -11.52 41.68
N THR A 21 -2.60 -12.80 41.77
CA THR A 21 -3.58 -13.92 41.83
C THR A 21 -3.39 -14.78 43.08
N ALA A 22 -3.27 -14.14 44.24
CA ALA A 22 -3.24 -14.84 45.53
C ALA A 22 -3.88 -13.99 46.64
N ALA A 23 -5.12 -13.55 46.44
CA ALA A 23 -6.01 -13.08 47.50
C ALA A 23 -7.43 -12.92 46.93
N ASP A 24 -8.24 -13.99 46.98
CA ASP A 24 -9.57 -13.89 47.62
C ASP A 24 -10.24 -15.27 47.62
N THR A 25 -10.66 -15.70 48.80
CA THR A 25 -11.42 -16.92 49.06
C THR A 25 -12.81 -16.51 49.56
N ASN A 26 -13.80 -17.33 49.21
CA ASN A 26 -15.16 -17.38 49.77
C ASN A 26 -16.13 -16.26 49.41
N VAL A 27 -16.95 -16.50 48.38
CA VAL A 27 -18.41 -16.28 48.46
C VAL A 27 -19.10 -17.42 47.70
N GLU A 28 -19.87 -18.22 48.42
CA GLU A 28 -20.83 -19.16 47.87
C GLU A 28 -21.92 -18.41 47.08
N HIS A 29 -22.18 -18.83 45.84
CA HIS A 29 -23.49 -18.61 45.22
C HIS A 29 -23.90 -19.83 44.40
N HIS A 30 -24.81 -20.60 45.01
CA HIS A 30 -25.73 -21.55 44.38
C HIS A 30 -26.62 -20.85 43.33
N GLN A 31 -26.04 -20.45 42.20
CA GLN A 31 -26.73 -20.09 40.95
C GLN A 31 -25.96 -20.62 39.72
N SER A 32 -25.09 -21.61 39.91
CA SER A 32 -24.04 -22.01 38.97
C SER A 32 -24.48 -22.84 37.74
N ASN A 33 -25.79 -23.08 37.52
CA ASN A 33 -26.24 -23.93 36.41
C ASN A 33 -27.29 -23.33 35.46
N LEU A 34 -27.84 -22.13 35.75
CA LEU A 34 -28.85 -21.50 34.88
C LEU A 34 -28.35 -20.25 34.15
N SER A 35 -27.18 -19.73 34.51
CA SER A 35 -26.34 -19.02 33.55
C SER A 35 -25.70 -20.07 32.63
N ILE A 36 -26.53 -20.69 31.79
CA ILE A 36 -26.08 -21.26 30.53
C ILE A 36 -25.27 -20.14 29.89
N ARG A 37 -23.95 -20.23 30.10
CA ARG A 37 -22.86 -19.65 29.35
C ARG A 37 -23.45 -18.89 28.18
N ALA A 38 -23.67 -17.58 28.33
CA ALA A 38 -24.07 -16.73 27.22
C ALA A 38 -22.98 -16.91 26.17
N THR A 39 -23.21 -17.84 25.26
CA THR A 39 -22.25 -18.29 24.28
C THR A 39 -22.22 -17.17 23.28
N SER A 40 -21.36 -16.15 23.48
CA SER A 40 -21.22 -15.05 22.54
C SER A 40 -21.01 -15.64 21.15
N PRO A 41 -21.99 -15.54 20.24
CA PRO A 41 -21.93 -16.16 18.91
C PRO A 41 -20.83 -15.54 18.05
N SER A 42 -20.24 -14.44 18.51
CA SER A 42 -19.31 -13.60 17.76
C SER A 42 -18.06 -14.31 17.26
N ARG A 43 -17.56 -15.33 17.97
CA ARG A 43 -16.28 -16.00 17.66
C ARG A 43 -16.42 -17.44 17.20
N ASP A 44 -17.57 -17.80 16.63
CA ASP A 44 -17.80 -19.12 16.03
C ASP A 44 -17.62 -19.10 14.50
N LEU A 45 -16.68 -19.89 13.99
CA LEU A 45 -16.37 -20.02 12.57
C LEU A 45 -17.43 -20.82 11.78
N SER A 46 -18.35 -21.50 12.46
CA SER A 46 -19.48 -22.18 11.82
C SER A 46 -20.43 -21.16 11.13
N LEU A 47 -20.51 -19.95 11.68
CA LEU A 47 -21.42 -18.90 11.21
C LEU A 47 -20.99 -18.36 9.84
N PRO A 48 -21.89 -18.35 8.83
CA PRO A 48 -21.57 -17.85 7.48
C PRO A 48 -20.99 -16.44 7.47
N ARG A 49 -21.51 -15.57 8.33
CA ARG A 49 -21.04 -14.19 8.51
C ARG A 49 -19.54 -14.11 8.84
N ASN A 50 -19.08 -14.95 9.77
CA ASN A 50 -17.69 -14.94 10.21
C ASN A 50 -16.75 -15.43 9.12
N LYS A 51 -17.19 -16.42 8.33
CA LYS A 51 -16.47 -16.88 7.13
C LYS A 51 -16.30 -15.75 6.11
N VAL A 52 -17.34 -14.94 5.88
CA VAL A 52 -17.29 -13.81 4.93
C VAL A 52 -16.30 -12.74 5.40
N ILE A 53 -16.32 -12.34 6.67
CA ILE A 53 -15.34 -11.37 7.23
C ILE A 53 -13.92 -11.88 7.02
N ILE A 54 -13.67 -13.12 7.42
CA ILE A 54 -12.34 -13.74 7.36
C ILE A 54 -11.87 -13.86 5.92
N ALA A 55 -12.75 -14.25 5.00
CA ALA A 55 -12.44 -14.34 3.58
C ALA A 55 -11.99 -12.98 3.00
N HIS A 56 -12.70 -11.89 3.31
CA HIS A 56 -12.33 -10.56 2.83
C HIS A 56 -10.98 -10.09 3.37
N ILE A 57 -10.75 -10.26 4.68
CA ILE A 57 -9.52 -9.81 5.34
C ILE A 57 -8.32 -10.65 4.87
N ILE A 58 -8.47 -11.98 4.76
CA ILE A 58 -7.41 -12.86 4.28
C ILE A 58 -7.12 -12.62 2.79
N ALA A 59 -8.15 -12.52 1.94
CA ALA A 59 -7.94 -12.25 0.52
C ALA A 59 -7.21 -10.92 0.30
N GLY A 60 -7.60 -9.86 1.03
CA GLY A 60 -6.93 -8.57 0.99
C GLY A 60 -5.46 -8.65 1.43
N TRP A 61 -5.22 -9.05 2.68
CA TRP A 61 -3.88 -8.99 3.29
C TRP A 61 -2.91 -10.07 2.82
N MET A 62 -3.38 -11.28 2.54
CA MET A 62 -2.50 -12.42 2.23
C MET A 62 -2.37 -12.70 0.75
N VAL A 63 -3.28 -12.20 -0.10
CA VAL A 63 -3.25 -12.50 -1.54
C VAL A 63 -3.06 -11.23 -2.35
N VAL A 64 -4.01 -10.30 -2.31
CA VAL A 64 -4.05 -9.17 -3.24
C VAL A 64 -2.93 -8.16 -2.97
N ILE A 65 -2.76 -7.73 -1.72
CA ILE A 65 -1.70 -6.77 -1.33
C ILE A 65 -0.28 -7.29 -1.62
N PRO A 66 0.11 -8.51 -1.21
CA PRO A 66 1.44 -9.03 -1.52
C PRO A 66 1.65 -9.28 -3.02
N LEU A 67 0.60 -9.66 -3.77
CA LEU A 67 0.68 -9.73 -5.23
C LEU A 67 1.00 -8.36 -5.84
N GLY A 68 0.39 -7.29 -5.33
CA GLY A 68 0.73 -5.91 -5.71
C GLY A 68 2.20 -5.57 -5.42
N ALA A 69 2.74 -6.01 -4.29
CA ALA A 69 4.15 -5.80 -3.93
C ALA A 69 5.11 -6.55 -4.87
N LEU A 70 4.82 -7.82 -5.20
CA LEU A 70 5.60 -8.60 -6.16
C LEU A 70 5.52 -7.99 -7.56
N LEU A 71 4.34 -7.54 -7.98
CA LEU A 71 4.14 -6.86 -9.26
C LEU A 71 5.04 -5.64 -9.37
N ALA A 72 5.11 -4.79 -8.34
CA ALA A 72 6.03 -3.65 -8.35
C ALA A 72 7.49 -4.08 -8.36
N ARG A 73 7.86 -5.15 -7.64
CA ARG A 73 9.24 -5.62 -7.57
C ARG A 73 9.73 -6.10 -8.94
N TYR A 74 9.04 -7.05 -9.56
CA TYR A 74 9.45 -7.62 -10.85
C TYR A 74 9.11 -6.70 -12.02
N GLY A 75 7.98 -6.01 -11.95
CA GLY A 75 7.55 -5.12 -13.02
C GLY A 75 8.53 -3.99 -13.30
N ARG A 76 9.25 -3.46 -12.29
CA ARG A 76 10.33 -2.48 -12.50
C ARG A 76 11.38 -2.90 -13.53
N THR A 77 11.60 -4.19 -13.69
CA THR A 77 12.57 -4.74 -14.65
C THR A 77 11.92 -5.09 -16.00
N TYR A 78 10.65 -5.53 -16.01
CA TYR A 78 10.05 -6.21 -17.17
C TYR A 78 8.94 -5.44 -17.89
N PHE A 79 8.20 -4.53 -17.23
CA PHE A 79 7.06 -3.84 -17.86
C PHE A 79 6.61 -2.56 -17.13
N LYS A 80 5.60 -1.85 -17.66
CA LYS A 80 5.03 -0.64 -17.05
C LYS A 80 4.27 -0.96 -15.76
N TRP A 81 4.98 -1.09 -14.64
CA TRP A 81 4.48 -1.64 -13.39
C TRP A 81 3.57 -0.71 -12.57
N LEU A 82 3.80 0.61 -12.60
CA LEU A 82 3.20 1.54 -11.63
C LEU A 82 1.67 1.56 -11.69
N ARG A 83 1.09 1.55 -12.90
CA ARG A 83 -0.37 1.54 -13.10
C ARG A 83 -0.99 0.27 -12.52
N TYR A 84 -0.42 -0.89 -12.85
CA TYR A 84 -0.94 -2.17 -12.38
C TYR A 84 -0.75 -2.34 -10.87
N HIS A 85 0.40 -1.93 -10.33
CA HIS A 85 0.63 -1.94 -8.88
C HIS A 85 -0.43 -1.13 -8.15
N ARG A 86 -0.71 0.10 -8.61
CA ARG A 86 -1.74 0.95 -8.01
C ARG A 86 -3.13 0.32 -8.08
N ILE A 87 -3.51 -0.26 -9.22
CA ILE A 87 -4.82 -0.92 -9.38
C ILE A 87 -4.94 -2.10 -8.40
N VAL A 88 -3.94 -2.98 -8.36
CA VAL A 88 -3.95 -4.14 -7.48
C VAL A 88 -3.98 -3.72 -6.01
N GLN A 89 -3.20 -2.71 -5.61
CA GLN A 89 -3.23 -2.20 -4.24
C GLN A 89 -4.56 -1.55 -3.88
N LEU A 90 -5.17 -0.81 -4.79
CA LEU A 90 -6.51 -0.24 -4.56
C LEU A 90 -7.55 -1.34 -4.36
N ILE A 91 -7.53 -2.39 -5.18
CA ILE A 91 -8.40 -3.56 -5.00
C ILE A 91 -8.15 -4.19 -3.62
N GLY A 92 -6.88 -4.42 -3.25
CA GLY A 92 -6.52 -4.98 -1.95
C GLY A 92 -7.06 -4.14 -0.78
N MET A 93 -6.92 -2.81 -0.86
CA MET A 93 -7.43 -1.89 0.15
C MET A 93 -8.96 -1.87 0.22
N ILE A 94 -9.66 -2.04 -0.90
CA ILE A 94 -11.13 -2.20 -0.90
C ILE A 94 -11.52 -3.47 -0.14
N PHE A 95 -10.90 -4.62 -0.43
CA PHE A 95 -11.16 -5.87 0.28
C PHE A 95 -10.94 -5.74 1.78
N VAL A 96 -9.81 -5.15 2.19
CA VAL A 96 -9.48 -4.91 3.59
C VAL A 96 -10.49 -3.96 4.25
N THR A 97 -10.87 -2.87 3.58
CA THR A 97 -11.81 -1.87 4.11
C THR A 97 -13.21 -2.46 4.28
N VAL A 98 -13.69 -3.22 3.30
CA VAL A 98 -14.98 -3.94 3.40
C VAL A 98 -14.92 -4.96 4.54
N GLY A 99 -13.86 -5.77 4.63
CA GLY A 99 -13.68 -6.73 5.71
C GLY A 99 -13.67 -6.09 7.10
N PHE A 100 -12.97 -4.96 7.25
CA PHE A 100 -12.93 -4.18 8.48
C PHE A 100 -14.29 -3.57 8.82
N ALA A 101 -14.98 -2.95 7.86
CA ALA A 101 -16.30 -2.35 8.06
C ALA A 101 -17.34 -3.40 8.46
N LEU A 102 -17.31 -4.58 7.82
CA LEU A 102 -18.14 -5.73 8.21
C LEU A 102 -17.84 -6.15 9.64
N ALA A 103 -16.56 -6.32 10.00
CA ALA A 103 -16.16 -6.68 11.36
C ALA A 103 -16.69 -5.69 12.40
N VAL A 104 -16.55 -4.37 12.19
CA VAL A 104 -17.07 -3.34 13.10
C VAL A 104 -18.59 -3.39 13.18
N THR A 105 -19.27 -3.44 12.03
CA THR A 105 -20.74 -3.47 11.95
C THR A 105 -21.31 -4.66 12.72
N PHE A 106 -20.71 -5.83 12.57
CA PHE A 106 -21.20 -7.03 13.25
C PHE A 106 -20.94 -7.02 14.75
N HIS A 107 -19.84 -6.40 15.19
CA HIS A 107 -19.60 -6.19 16.61
C HIS A 107 -20.59 -5.20 17.24
N ASN A 108 -21.07 -4.20 16.50
CA ASN A 108 -22.12 -3.28 16.98
C ASN A 108 -23.46 -3.97 17.25
N LEU A 109 -23.73 -5.11 16.61
CA LEU A 109 -24.97 -5.86 16.82
C LEU A 109 -24.96 -6.72 18.08
N ILE A 110 -23.85 -6.76 18.82
CA ILE A 110 -23.69 -7.56 20.04
C ILE A 110 -23.78 -6.62 21.25
N PRO A 111 -24.85 -6.71 22.05
CA PRO A 111 -24.98 -5.89 23.26
C PRO A 111 -23.80 -6.06 24.21
N GLY A 112 -23.27 -4.95 24.72
CA GLY A 112 -22.16 -4.94 25.67
C GLY A 112 -20.78 -5.22 25.08
N PHE A 113 -20.64 -5.33 23.75
CA PHE A 113 -19.34 -5.53 23.12
C PHE A 113 -18.50 -4.24 23.10
N THR A 114 -17.29 -4.28 23.67
CA THR A 114 -16.33 -3.18 23.61
C THR A 114 -15.36 -3.37 22.44
N HIS A 115 -15.39 -2.44 21.49
CA HIS A 115 -14.48 -2.43 20.33
C HIS A 115 -13.02 -2.32 20.74
N PHE A 116 -12.15 -3.03 20.01
CA PHE A 116 -10.69 -2.94 20.13
C PHE A 116 -10.14 -3.10 21.56
N SER A 117 -10.83 -3.88 22.39
CA SER A 117 -10.41 -4.17 23.77
C SER A 117 -9.28 -5.21 23.83
N THR A 118 -9.21 -6.13 22.87
CA THR A 118 -8.19 -7.19 22.81
C THR A 118 -6.91 -6.74 22.09
N PRO A 119 -5.75 -7.38 22.37
CA PRO A 119 -4.53 -7.14 21.62
C PRO A 119 -4.69 -7.35 20.10
N HIS A 120 -5.41 -8.38 19.68
CA HIS A 120 -5.75 -8.59 18.27
C HIS A 120 -6.55 -7.40 17.72
N GLY A 121 -7.62 -6.95 18.40
CA GLY A 121 -8.39 -5.81 17.94
C GLY A 121 -7.54 -4.55 17.73
N LYS A 122 -6.69 -4.22 18.71
CA LYS A 122 -5.81 -3.03 18.65
C LYS A 122 -4.77 -3.13 17.54
N LEU A 123 -4.10 -4.27 17.40
CA LEU A 123 -3.11 -4.47 16.34
C LEU A 123 -3.78 -4.48 14.95
N GLY A 124 -4.96 -5.08 14.82
CA GLY A 124 -5.74 -5.05 13.58
C GLY A 124 -6.12 -3.63 13.14
N LEU A 125 -6.55 -2.79 14.08
CA LEU A 125 -6.82 -1.37 13.83
C LEU A 125 -5.53 -0.63 13.41
N ALA A 126 -4.43 -0.86 14.12
CA ALA A 126 -3.14 -0.24 13.78
C ALA A 126 -2.71 -0.61 12.36
N ILE A 127 -2.77 -1.89 11.98
CA ILE A 127 -2.42 -2.37 10.63
C ILE A 127 -3.36 -1.77 9.56
N PHE A 128 -4.65 -1.66 9.87
CA PHE A 128 -5.62 -1.01 8.97
C PHE A 128 -5.25 0.45 8.69
N VAL A 129 -4.92 1.21 9.73
CA VAL A 129 -4.44 2.60 9.60
C VAL A 129 -3.12 2.67 8.84
N LEU A 130 -2.18 1.76 9.13
CA LEU A 130 -0.91 1.67 8.40
C LEU A 130 -1.12 1.36 6.91
N GLY A 131 -2.09 0.52 6.54
CA GLY A 131 -2.42 0.23 5.14
C GLY A 131 -2.89 1.47 4.36
N TRP A 132 -3.72 2.31 4.99
CA TRP A 132 -4.12 3.60 4.41
C TRP A 132 -2.96 4.59 4.36
N ALA A 133 -2.19 4.73 5.45
CA ALA A 133 -0.99 5.57 5.46
C ALA A 133 0.00 5.16 4.37
N GLN A 134 0.18 3.86 4.15
CA GLN A 134 1.00 3.30 3.09
C GLN A 134 0.49 3.66 1.68
N SER A 135 -0.83 3.64 1.48
CA SER A 135 -1.46 4.03 0.22
C SER A 135 -1.25 5.53 -0.09
N PHE A 136 -1.44 6.39 0.92
CA PHE A 136 -1.18 7.82 0.79
C PHE A 136 0.30 8.11 0.56
N LEU A 137 1.19 7.45 1.29
CA LEU A 137 2.64 7.61 1.14
C LEU A 137 3.12 7.16 -0.24
N GLY A 138 2.58 6.08 -0.79
CA GLY A 138 2.88 5.64 -2.16
C GLY A 138 2.44 6.66 -3.20
N GLN A 139 1.20 7.16 -3.09
CA GLN A 139 0.66 8.15 -4.04
C GLN A 139 1.41 9.49 -3.97
N THR A 140 1.63 10.00 -2.75
CA THR A 140 2.37 11.26 -2.54
C THR A 140 3.84 11.13 -2.92
N GLY A 141 4.50 10.02 -2.57
CA GLY A 141 5.90 9.75 -2.94
C GLY A 141 6.10 9.77 -4.45
N HIS A 142 5.19 9.17 -5.23
CA HIS A 142 5.27 9.21 -6.69
C HIS A 142 5.00 10.61 -7.28
N LEU A 143 4.07 11.38 -6.72
CA LEU A 143 3.79 12.75 -7.16
C LEU A 143 4.94 13.71 -6.83
N LEU A 144 5.49 13.63 -5.61
CA LEU A 144 6.58 14.48 -5.15
C LEU A 144 7.94 14.08 -5.74
N PHE A 145 8.16 12.81 -6.04
CA PHE A 145 9.38 12.41 -6.75
C PHE A 145 9.46 13.06 -8.14
N ARG A 146 8.33 13.09 -8.88
CA ARG A 146 8.28 13.72 -10.20
C ARG A 146 8.57 15.23 -10.15
N SER A 147 8.19 15.92 -9.08
CA SER A 147 8.34 17.38 -8.97
C SER A 147 9.59 17.84 -8.22
N ARG A 148 10.06 17.08 -7.22
CA ARG A 148 11.11 17.50 -6.28
C ARG A 148 12.22 16.47 -6.08
N GLN A 149 12.20 15.33 -6.79
CA GLN A 149 13.20 14.27 -6.69
C GLN A 149 13.42 13.71 -5.27
N ILE A 150 12.39 13.79 -4.43
CA ILE A 150 12.45 13.36 -3.02
C ILE A 150 12.44 11.83 -2.92
N ARG A 151 13.61 11.23 -2.59
CA ARG A 151 13.77 9.77 -2.52
C ARG A 151 13.39 9.15 -1.18
N TYR A 152 13.41 9.90 -0.07
CA TYR A 152 13.15 9.34 1.27
C TYR A 152 11.72 8.81 1.42
N LEU A 153 10.72 9.47 0.81
CA LEU A 153 9.33 9.00 0.83
C LEU A 153 9.17 7.61 0.19
N ASN A 154 9.91 7.33 -0.89
CA ASN A 154 9.89 6.04 -1.57
C ASN A 154 10.54 4.95 -0.69
N TYR A 155 11.62 5.25 0.02
CA TYR A 155 12.22 4.32 0.97
C TYR A 155 11.30 4.05 2.15
N SER A 156 10.70 5.10 2.73
CA SER A 156 9.70 4.96 3.79
C SER A 156 8.52 4.11 3.34
N HIS A 157 8.03 4.30 2.11
CA HIS A 157 6.95 3.47 1.54
C HIS A 157 7.34 1.99 1.47
N ILE A 158 8.56 1.66 1.02
CA ILE A 158 9.00 0.26 0.95
C ILE A 158 9.11 -0.36 2.34
N ILE A 159 9.77 0.33 3.28
CA ILE A 159 9.98 -0.16 4.65
C ILE A 159 8.65 -0.33 5.38
N LEU A 160 7.76 0.65 5.26
CA LEU A 160 6.43 0.62 5.87
C LEU A 160 5.60 -0.54 5.30
N GLY A 161 5.68 -0.80 4.00
CA GLY A 161 4.97 -1.90 3.35
C GLY A 161 5.41 -3.27 3.86
N ILE A 162 6.72 -3.52 3.93
CA ILE A 162 7.29 -4.78 4.43
C ILE A 162 6.91 -4.99 5.90
N THR A 163 7.02 -3.93 6.71
CA THR A 163 6.67 -3.95 8.13
C THR A 163 5.18 -4.24 8.33
N THR A 164 4.32 -3.56 7.57
CA THR A 164 2.85 -3.74 7.65
C THR A 164 2.45 -5.18 7.27
N PHE A 165 3.08 -5.76 6.24
CA PHE A 165 2.83 -7.15 5.87
C PHE A 165 3.25 -8.13 6.96
N ALA A 166 4.45 -7.94 7.55
CA ALA A 166 4.89 -8.78 8.67
C ALA A 166 3.94 -8.70 9.87
N LEU A 167 3.48 -7.49 10.20
CA LEU A 167 2.47 -7.27 11.25
C LEU A 167 1.13 -7.94 10.90
N ALA A 168 0.70 -7.93 9.64
CA ALA A 168 -0.51 -8.62 9.20
C ALA A 168 -0.43 -10.14 9.40
N VAL A 169 0.73 -10.76 9.13
CA VAL A 169 0.96 -12.20 9.39
C VAL A 169 0.88 -12.49 10.89
N LEU A 170 1.53 -11.66 11.73
CA LEU A 170 1.45 -11.79 13.19
C LEU A 170 0.02 -11.61 13.71
N GLN A 171 -0.71 -10.65 13.16
CA GLN A 171 -2.08 -10.36 13.51
C GLN A 171 -3.02 -11.53 13.21
N ILE A 172 -2.86 -12.18 12.06
CA ILE A 172 -3.60 -13.41 11.70
C ILE A 172 -3.26 -14.54 12.68
N SER A 173 -1.99 -14.65 13.05
CA SER A 173 -1.49 -15.66 14.00
C SER A 173 -2.14 -15.52 15.38
N TRP A 174 -2.24 -14.30 15.90
CA TRP A 174 -2.98 -14.01 17.13
C TRP A 174 -4.48 -14.20 16.96
N GLY A 175 -5.01 -13.91 15.77
CA GLY A 175 -6.40 -14.19 15.43
C GLY A 175 -6.78 -15.63 15.72
N PHE A 176 -6.02 -16.61 15.22
CA PHE A 176 -6.30 -18.03 15.45
C PHE A 176 -6.39 -18.44 16.93
N GLN A 177 -5.78 -17.67 17.84
CA GLN A 177 -5.84 -17.93 19.29
C GLN A 177 -7.10 -17.35 19.93
N GLU A 178 -7.71 -16.30 19.35
CA GLU A 178 -8.92 -15.67 19.88
C GLU A 178 -10.22 -16.38 19.46
N TRP A 179 -10.22 -17.09 18.33
CA TRP A 179 -11.39 -17.83 17.84
C TRP A 179 -11.63 -19.10 18.65
N ARG A 180 -12.90 -19.38 18.96
CA ARG A 180 -13.26 -20.61 19.70
C ARG A 180 -13.02 -21.86 18.88
N TYR A 181 -13.28 -21.78 17.59
CA TYR A 181 -12.92 -22.84 16.66
C TYR A 181 -11.40 -22.83 16.47
N LYS A 182 -10.76 -23.90 16.93
CA LYS A 182 -9.35 -24.13 16.66
C LYS A 182 -9.24 -24.84 15.31
N PRO A 183 -8.65 -24.21 14.28
CA PRO A 183 -8.44 -24.88 13.02
C PRO A 183 -7.48 -26.06 13.21
N PRO A 184 -7.51 -27.05 12.29
CA PRO A 184 -6.50 -28.10 12.25
C PRO A 184 -5.09 -27.52 12.26
N THR A 185 -4.14 -28.23 12.88
CA THR A 185 -2.75 -27.78 13.07
C THR A 185 -2.01 -27.48 11.77
N TRP A 186 -2.44 -28.04 10.64
CA TRP A 186 -1.87 -27.76 9.32
C TRP A 186 -2.27 -26.39 8.76
N VAL A 187 -3.40 -25.81 9.19
CA VAL A 187 -3.91 -24.55 8.64
C VAL A 187 -2.93 -23.39 8.90
N PRO A 188 -2.48 -23.12 10.15
CA PRO A 188 -1.45 -22.10 10.38
C PRO A 188 -0.16 -22.34 9.58
N ASN A 189 0.26 -23.61 9.43
CA ASN A 189 1.47 -23.95 8.67
C ASN A 189 1.35 -23.54 7.19
N VAL A 190 0.18 -23.69 6.59
CA VAL A 190 -0.08 -23.21 5.21
C VAL A 190 0.06 -21.69 5.13
N PHE A 191 -0.48 -20.95 6.11
CA PHE A 191 -0.35 -19.49 6.14
C PHE A 191 1.10 -19.02 6.29
N TYR A 192 1.86 -19.65 7.19
CA TYR A 192 3.28 -19.33 7.38
C TYR A 192 4.13 -19.74 6.17
N GLY A 193 3.85 -20.91 5.59
CA GLY A 193 4.50 -21.37 4.36
C GLY A 193 4.24 -20.41 3.20
N TRP A 194 2.99 -19.96 3.04
CA TRP A 194 2.63 -18.96 2.03
C TRP A 194 3.31 -17.61 2.27
N ALA A 195 3.28 -17.09 3.50
CA ALA A 195 3.95 -15.84 3.84
C ALA A 195 5.47 -15.91 3.60
N GLY A 196 6.09 -17.03 3.98
CA GLY A 196 7.50 -17.32 3.72
C GLY A 196 7.81 -17.39 2.24
N PHE A 197 6.95 -18.04 1.44
CA PHE A 197 7.08 -18.10 0.00
C PHE A 197 7.03 -16.71 -0.65
N ILE A 198 6.05 -15.87 -0.29
CA ILE A 198 5.95 -14.48 -0.75
C ILE A 198 7.20 -13.68 -0.37
N PHE A 199 7.69 -13.85 0.86
CA PHE A 199 8.91 -13.19 1.32
C PHE A 199 10.14 -13.62 0.50
N LEU A 200 10.30 -14.92 0.24
CA LEU A 200 11.39 -15.45 -0.59
C LEU A 200 11.33 -14.94 -2.02
N LEU A 201 10.14 -14.90 -2.64
CA LEU A 201 9.96 -14.30 -3.96
C LEU A 201 10.34 -12.81 -3.95
N TYR A 202 9.84 -12.05 -2.98
CA TYR A 202 10.15 -10.64 -2.86
C TYR A 202 11.66 -10.41 -2.72
N ALA A 203 12.32 -11.21 -1.87
CA ALA A 203 13.76 -11.17 -1.65
C ALA A 203 14.54 -11.57 -2.91
N PHE A 204 14.11 -12.60 -3.63
CA PHE A 204 14.73 -13.01 -4.89
C PHE A 204 14.71 -11.89 -5.93
N GLY A 205 13.66 -11.06 -5.95
CA GLY A 205 13.59 -9.88 -6.80
C GLY A 205 14.73 -8.87 -6.60
N PHE A 206 15.46 -8.90 -5.48
CA PHE A 206 16.64 -8.05 -5.30
C PHE A 206 17.83 -8.43 -6.20
N THR A 207 17.86 -9.67 -6.70
CA THR A 207 18.85 -10.09 -7.72
C THR A 207 18.73 -9.30 -9.02
N LEU A 208 17.58 -8.64 -9.26
CA LEU A 208 17.33 -7.82 -10.44
C LEU A 208 17.80 -6.36 -10.29
N ILE A 209 18.19 -5.90 -9.09
CA ILE A 209 18.64 -4.51 -8.87
C ILE A 209 19.78 -4.09 -9.82
N PRO A 210 20.83 -4.89 -10.07
CA PRO A 210 21.90 -4.50 -10.99
C PRO A 210 21.37 -4.23 -12.39
N ARG A 211 20.39 -5.02 -12.84
CA ARG A 211 19.75 -4.84 -14.15
C ARG A 211 18.91 -3.56 -14.18
N GLU A 212 18.13 -3.30 -13.15
CA GLU A 212 17.33 -2.07 -13.04
C GLU A 212 18.20 -0.81 -13.05
N ARG A 213 19.34 -0.84 -12.35
CA ARG A 213 20.30 0.27 -12.36
C ARG A 213 20.90 0.51 -13.74
N ARG A 214 21.21 -0.56 -14.49
CA ARG A 214 21.71 -0.45 -15.88
C ARG A 214 20.64 0.11 -16.82
N GLN A 215 19.40 -0.36 -16.72
CA GLN A 215 18.27 0.16 -17.51
C GLN A 215 18.01 1.63 -17.22
N ALA A 216 18.06 2.04 -15.95
CA ALA A 216 17.90 3.44 -15.57
C ALA A 216 19.06 4.32 -16.08
N ALA A 217 20.30 3.81 -16.07
CA ALA A 217 21.45 4.53 -16.61
C ALA A 217 21.35 4.70 -18.15
N GLN A 218 20.94 3.64 -18.87
CA GLN A 218 20.73 3.72 -20.32
C GLN A 218 19.64 4.71 -20.69
N ALA A 219 18.48 4.66 -20.01
CA ALA A 219 17.40 5.60 -20.26
C ALA A 219 17.82 7.07 -20.05
N ALA A 220 18.69 7.35 -19.07
CA ALA A 220 19.20 8.70 -18.86
C ALA A 220 20.12 9.17 -20.00
N LEU A 221 20.94 8.28 -20.57
CA LEU A 221 21.79 8.60 -21.72
C LEU A 221 20.95 8.85 -22.98
N ASP A 222 19.92 8.03 -23.22
CA ASP A 222 19.02 8.19 -24.35
C ASP A 222 18.25 9.53 -24.28
N ASP A 223 17.79 9.91 -23.08
CA ASP A 223 17.10 11.20 -22.83
C ASP A 223 18.04 12.40 -23.11
N ASP A 224 19.32 12.31 -22.72
CA ASP A 224 20.33 13.35 -22.99
C ASP A 224 20.64 13.47 -24.48
N GLU A 225 20.70 12.34 -25.21
CA GLU A 225 20.89 12.31 -26.66
C GLU A 225 19.68 12.93 -27.40
N GLU A 226 18.45 12.58 -27.00
CA GLU A 226 17.23 13.16 -27.57
C GLU A 226 17.16 14.67 -27.33
N ALA A 227 17.49 15.13 -26.12
CA ALA A 227 17.51 16.55 -25.78
C ALA A 227 18.57 17.32 -26.59
N ALA A 228 19.77 16.74 -26.77
CA ALA A 228 20.83 17.31 -27.59
C ALA A 228 20.42 17.39 -29.07
N ALA A 229 19.80 16.33 -29.61
CA ALA A 229 19.28 16.31 -30.97
C ALA A 229 18.18 17.36 -31.18
N ALA A 230 17.26 17.52 -30.23
CA ALA A 230 16.22 18.55 -30.27
C ALA A 230 16.81 19.97 -30.24
N ALA A 231 17.83 20.23 -29.41
CA ALA A 231 18.51 21.52 -29.35
C ALA A 231 19.26 21.84 -30.66
N ALA A 232 19.95 20.86 -31.25
CA ALA A 232 20.63 21.00 -32.54
C ALA A 232 19.63 21.29 -33.68
N ALA A 233 18.49 20.60 -33.72
CA ALA A 233 17.43 20.85 -34.69
C ALA A 233 16.85 22.27 -34.56
N ALA A 234 16.63 22.75 -33.33
CA ALA A 234 16.16 24.11 -33.08
C ALA A 234 17.17 25.18 -33.54
N ALA A 235 18.48 24.97 -33.29
CA ALA A 235 19.54 25.87 -33.74
C ALA A 235 19.63 25.93 -35.28
N ALA A 236 19.52 24.79 -35.96
CA ALA A 236 19.53 24.72 -37.42
C ALA A 236 18.32 25.47 -38.04
N GLN A 237 17.14 25.34 -37.44
CA GLN A 237 15.94 26.08 -37.87
C GLN A 237 16.09 27.60 -37.67
N ALA A 238 16.72 28.03 -36.57
CA ALA A 238 16.98 29.45 -36.32
C ALA A 238 17.96 30.05 -37.35
N GLY A 239 19.04 29.33 -37.67
CA GLY A 239 20.00 29.74 -38.71
C GLY A 239 19.36 29.88 -40.10
N ARG A 240 18.43 28.98 -40.46
CA ARG A 240 17.71 29.03 -41.74
C ARG A 240 16.80 30.25 -41.86
N LYS A 241 16.13 30.66 -40.79
CA LYS A 241 15.28 31.88 -40.78
C LYS A 241 16.11 33.17 -40.88
N GLY A 242 17.32 33.19 -40.31
CA GLY A 242 18.23 34.34 -40.43
C GLY A 242 18.73 34.58 -41.85
N SER A 243 18.97 33.51 -42.61
CA SER A 243 19.47 33.59 -44.00
C SER A 243 18.42 34.04 -45.02
N VAL A 244 17.13 33.80 -44.78
CA VAL A 244 16.05 34.16 -45.72
C VAL A 244 15.58 35.61 -45.53
N GLY A 245 15.84 36.22 -44.36
CA GLY A 245 15.48 37.61 -44.08
C GLY A 245 16.39 38.67 -44.70
N SER A 246 17.61 38.32 -45.15
CA SER A 246 18.57 39.27 -45.74
C SER A 246 18.47 39.43 -47.26
N GLU A 247 17.66 38.61 -47.94
CA GLU A 247 17.53 38.65 -49.42
C GLU A 247 16.25 39.34 -49.90
N GLN A 248 15.49 39.97 -49.00
CA GLN A 248 14.23 40.64 -49.31
C GLN A 248 14.24 42.10 -48.82
N THR A 249 15.22 42.89 -49.27
CA THR A 249 15.19 44.36 -49.11
C THR A 249 15.83 45.06 -50.31
N LEU A 250 15.37 44.72 -51.50
CA LEU A 250 15.55 45.51 -52.72
C LEU A 250 14.31 45.28 -53.61
N ALA A 251 13.13 45.63 -53.09
CA ALA A 251 11.96 45.84 -53.92
C ALA A 251 11.85 47.34 -54.22
N PRO A 252 11.78 47.74 -55.50
CA PRO A 252 11.60 49.13 -55.88
C PRO A 252 10.23 49.64 -55.45
N ALA A 253 10.21 50.86 -54.93
CA ALA A 253 9.00 51.57 -54.58
C ALA A 253 8.15 51.84 -55.83
N SER A 254 6.98 51.23 -55.92
CA SER A 254 5.88 51.73 -56.74
C SER A 254 4.53 51.22 -56.23
N ASP A 255 3.65 52.19 -56.01
CA ASP A 255 2.20 52.12 -56.18
C ASP A 255 1.32 51.71 -54.99
N LEU A 256 0.99 52.77 -54.25
CA LEU A 256 -0.36 53.15 -53.82
C LEU A 256 -1.51 52.58 -54.67
N ASP A 257 -2.37 51.74 -54.08
CA ASP A 257 -3.84 51.78 -54.17
C ASP A 257 -4.38 50.72 -53.19
N GLY A 258 -5.03 51.06 -52.08
CA GLY A 258 -6.47 51.29 -52.06
C GLY A 258 -7.25 49.98 -52.02
N SER A 259 -7.68 49.53 -50.84
CA SER A 259 -9.03 48.95 -50.65
C SER A 259 -9.22 48.51 -49.20
N LEU A 260 -10.24 49.11 -48.61
CA LEU A 260 -10.83 48.81 -47.32
C LEU A 260 -11.64 47.50 -47.43
N ALA A 261 -11.40 46.54 -46.55
CA ALA A 261 -12.40 45.51 -46.24
C ALA A 261 -12.29 45.09 -44.78
N VAL A 262 -13.13 45.75 -43.97
CA VAL A 262 -13.51 45.34 -42.62
C VAL A 262 -14.38 44.10 -42.76
N GLU A 263 -13.86 42.91 -42.46
CA GLU A 263 -14.68 41.72 -42.25
C GLU A 263 -14.74 41.35 -40.77
N LYS A 264 -15.83 41.78 -40.15
CA LYS A 264 -16.26 41.47 -38.80
C LYS A 264 -16.89 40.07 -38.83
N LYS A 265 -16.23 39.05 -38.26
CA LYS A 265 -16.88 37.75 -38.01
C LYS A 265 -17.00 37.45 -36.52
N VAL A 266 -18.22 37.71 -36.06
CA VAL A 266 -18.83 37.22 -34.82
C VAL A 266 -19.09 35.72 -34.97
N SER A 267 -18.78 34.92 -33.96
CA SER A 267 -19.67 33.81 -33.61
C SER A 267 -19.58 33.40 -32.13
N PRO A 268 -20.73 33.05 -31.51
CA PRO A 268 -20.85 32.75 -30.09
C PRO A 268 -20.98 31.24 -29.79
N ALA A 269 -21.08 30.98 -28.48
CA ALA A 269 -21.48 29.78 -27.73
C ALA A 269 -20.35 28.80 -27.35
#